data_AF-A0A660HSY2-F1
#
_entry.id   AF-A0A660HSY2-F1
#
_cell.length_a   1.000
_cell.length_b   1.000
_cell.length_c   1.000
_cell.angle_alpha   90.00
_cell.angle_beta   90.00
_cell.angle_gamma   90.00
#
_symmetry.space_group_name_H-M   'P 1'
#
loop_
_entity.id
_entity.type
_entity.pdbx_description
1 polymer ?
#
loop_
_entity_poly.entity_id
_entity_poly.type
_entity_poly.pdbx_seq_one_letter_code
_entity_poly.pdbx_strand_id
1 'polypeptide(L)'
;MLIRKNISLDDKYLKKLQPLLDANNGNLSAAVRDTIEIADTALTYHKSIDEAIQFLKETPAKEELNDTIQSGENIVINKTMLEWLFRCTKGRLTDEELVNELINPFEIHDMKQLEDHLNRVSRSYHWAIRTSIKCEDINNPESALVIISNSTVHSRDFFAQLVAHFLSKWKQLDVEHVFRRSNSTQISFRRNSSTSSNETMPGILKHFGYLDILCRELDENTEFWTQLMYTYNVERFNLVTLHRNQFEVFATGEVPNPTKILERLCKQSVCDMALPDLLVHFRRMYLATQLAKNIEISLEPGNESVTIYHDFKDERVIRNLVAYFSNIFRENGTPFETSSYSSMIEFRFFQERKHDSLDPYLMEDDRRH
;
A
#
# COMPACT_ATOMS: atom_id res chain seq x y z
N MET A 1 -11.58 -64.11 -30.00
CA MET A 1 -11.39 -65.18 -29.00
C MET A 1 -11.52 -64.55 -27.62
N LEU A 2 -12.48 -64.98 -26.79
CA LEU A 2 -12.64 -64.48 -25.42
C LEU A 2 -11.70 -65.25 -24.50
N ILE A 3 -10.83 -64.55 -23.77
CA ILE A 3 -9.87 -65.12 -22.83
C ILE A 3 -10.37 -64.86 -21.42
N ARG A 4 -10.58 -65.93 -20.64
CA ARG A 4 -10.93 -65.81 -19.22
C ARG A 4 -9.67 -65.65 -18.38
N LYS A 5 -9.60 -64.57 -17.59
CA LYS A 5 -8.53 -64.29 -16.63
C LYS A 5 -9.17 -64.00 -15.27
N ASN A 6 -8.51 -64.44 -14.21
CA ASN A 6 -8.90 -64.13 -12.83
C ASN A 6 -7.95 -63.05 -12.31
N ILE A 7 -8.50 -62.01 -11.69
CA ILE A 7 -7.74 -60.90 -11.11
C ILE A 7 -8.12 -60.76 -9.64
N SER A 8 -7.14 -60.40 -8.80
CA SER A 8 -7.36 -60.07 -7.40
C SER A 8 -7.39 -58.56 -7.24
N LEU A 9 -8.42 -58.04 -6.57
CA LEU A 9 -8.63 -56.61 -6.34
C LEU A 9 -9.02 -56.40 -4.89
N ASP A 10 -8.42 -55.40 -4.24
CA ASP A 10 -8.87 -54.95 -2.93
C ASP A 10 -10.26 -54.33 -3.02
N ASP A 11 -11.05 -54.48 -1.95
CA ASP A 11 -12.41 -53.92 -1.84
C ASP A 11 -12.46 -52.39 -2.11
N LYS A 12 -11.40 -51.66 -1.72
CA LYS A 12 -11.27 -50.22 -2.00
C LYS A 12 -11.25 -49.88 -3.50
N TYR A 13 -10.73 -50.76 -4.35
CA TYR A 13 -10.70 -50.56 -5.80
C TYR A 13 -11.97 -51.10 -6.46
N LEU A 14 -12.55 -52.16 -5.92
CA LEU A 14 -13.87 -52.65 -6.35
C LEU A 14 -14.94 -51.56 -6.17
N LYS A 15 -14.92 -50.85 -5.03
CA LYS A 15 -15.79 -49.68 -4.77
C LYS A 15 -15.60 -48.55 -5.78
N LYS A 16 -14.39 -48.33 -6.29
CA LYS A 16 -14.13 -47.31 -7.33
C LYS A 16 -14.69 -47.71 -8.70
N LEU A 17 -14.86 -49.02 -8.95
CA LEU A 17 -15.50 -49.53 -10.16
C LEU A 17 -17.03 -49.50 -10.06
N GLN A 18 -17.61 -49.22 -8.89
CA GLN A 18 -19.06 -49.24 -8.67
C GLN A 18 -19.85 -48.43 -9.71
N PRO A 19 -19.46 -47.21 -10.11
CA PRO A 19 -20.20 -46.45 -11.13
C PRO A 19 -20.25 -47.18 -12.48
N LEU A 20 -19.15 -47.83 -12.88
CA LEU A 20 -19.08 -48.61 -14.13
C LEU A 20 -19.81 -49.95 -14.01
N LEU A 21 -19.80 -50.56 -12.81
CA LEU A 21 -20.59 -51.75 -12.52
C LEU A 21 -22.08 -51.46 -12.63
N ASP A 22 -22.55 -50.36 -12.05
CA ASP A 22 -23.95 -49.95 -12.10
C ASP A 22 -24.39 -49.68 -13.54
N ALA A 23 -23.56 -48.97 -14.33
CA ALA A 23 -23.78 -48.73 -15.76
C ALA A 23 -23.86 -50.03 -16.59
N ASN A 24 -23.18 -51.09 -16.13
CA ASN A 24 -23.13 -52.40 -16.78
C ASN A 24 -24.01 -53.45 -16.08
N ASN A 25 -25.02 -53.04 -15.29
CA ASN A 25 -25.94 -53.93 -14.58
C ASN A 25 -25.23 -55.00 -13.72
N GLY A 26 -24.17 -54.61 -13.02
CA GLY A 26 -23.37 -55.47 -12.14
C GLY A 26 -22.36 -56.36 -12.88
N ASN A 27 -22.19 -56.22 -14.20
CA ASN A 27 -21.24 -57.02 -14.96
C ASN A 27 -19.80 -56.49 -14.82
N LEU A 28 -19.02 -57.12 -13.94
CA LEU A 28 -17.61 -56.77 -13.71
C LEU A 28 -16.72 -56.91 -14.95
N SER A 29 -16.98 -57.89 -15.82
CA SER A 29 -16.17 -58.06 -17.03
C SER A 29 -16.42 -56.95 -18.06
N ALA A 30 -17.63 -56.38 -18.09
CA ALA A 30 -17.95 -55.24 -18.94
C ALA A 30 -17.38 -53.94 -18.35
N ALA A 31 -17.57 -53.71 -17.05
CA ALA A 31 -16.99 -52.56 -16.34
C ALA A 31 -15.45 -52.49 -16.46
N VAL A 32 -14.76 -53.64 -16.38
CA VAL A 32 -13.30 -53.70 -16.59
C VAL A 32 -12.92 -53.41 -18.04
N ARG A 33 -13.71 -53.83 -19.03
CA ARG A 33 -13.47 -53.48 -20.44
C ARG A 33 -13.62 -51.98 -20.65
N ASP A 34 -14.67 -51.36 -20.11
CA ASP A 34 -14.86 -49.91 -20.19
C ASP A 34 -13.70 -49.16 -19.53
N THR A 35 -13.20 -49.66 -18.39
CA THR A 35 -12.01 -49.08 -17.74
C THR A 35 -10.77 -49.18 -18.63
N ILE A 36 -10.60 -50.28 -19.36
CA ILE A 36 -9.49 -50.47 -20.30
C ILE A 36 -9.63 -49.52 -21.49
N GLU A 37 -10.83 -49.37 -22.07
CA GLU A 37 -11.09 -48.44 -23.17
C GLU A 37 -10.84 -46.97 -22.76
N ILE A 38 -11.27 -46.58 -21.55
CA ILE A 38 -11.00 -45.26 -20.98
C ILE A 38 -9.48 -45.07 -20.80
N ALA A 39 -8.78 -46.08 -20.26
CA ALA A 39 -7.34 -46.01 -20.07
C ALA A 39 -6.57 -45.97 -21.40
N ASP A 40 -6.98 -46.73 -22.40
CA ASP A 40 -6.37 -46.75 -23.74
C ASP A 40 -6.58 -45.42 -24.47
N THR A 41 -7.79 -44.87 -24.40
CA THR A 41 -8.10 -43.54 -24.93
C THR A 41 -7.25 -42.48 -24.25
N ALA A 42 -7.13 -42.52 -22.91
CA ALA A 42 -6.32 -41.55 -22.18
C ALA A 42 -4.81 -41.69 -22.51
N LEU A 43 -4.30 -42.91 -22.65
CA LEU A 43 -2.91 -43.17 -23.02
C LEU A 43 -2.58 -42.87 -24.49
N THR A 44 -3.59 -42.73 -25.35
CA THR A 44 -3.38 -42.24 -26.73
C THR A 44 -2.84 -40.82 -26.75
N TYR A 45 -3.18 -40.01 -25.74
CA TYR A 45 -2.81 -38.59 -25.65
C TYR A 45 -1.75 -38.29 -24.59
N HIS A 46 -1.41 -39.25 -23.73
CA HIS A 46 -0.51 -39.07 -22.59
C HIS A 46 0.54 -40.17 -22.50
N LYS A 47 1.77 -39.83 -22.10
CA LYS A 47 2.91 -40.76 -22.14
C LYS A 47 2.92 -41.74 -20.96
N SER A 48 2.12 -41.49 -19.92
CA SER A 48 2.00 -42.36 -18.75
C SER A 48 0.59 -42.33 -18.16
N ILE A 49 0.25 -43.38 -17.38
CA ILE A 49 -1.01 -43.48 -16.64
C ILE A 49 -1.14 -42.34 -15.62
N ASP A 50 -0.04 -41.95 -14.97
CA ASP A 50 -0.05 -40.87 -13.98
C ASP A 50 -0.35 -39.50 -14.64
N GLU A 51 0.21 -39.26 -15.83
CA GLU A 51 -0.05 -38.04 -16.62
C GLU A 51 -1.52 -38.00 -17.10
N ALA A 52 -2.04 -39.13 -17.57
CA ALA A 52 -3.44 -39.28 -17.96
C ALA A 52 -4.41 -39.04 -16.78
N ILE A 53 -4.12 -39.61 -15.61
CA ILE A 53 -4.92 -39.41 -14.40
C ILE A 53 -4.89 -37.94 -13.96
N GLN A 54 -3.73 -37.29 -14.04
CA GLN A 54 -3.60 -35.87 -13.71
C GLN A 54 -4.41 -35.01 -14.68
N PHE A 55 -4.34 -35.29 -15.98
CA PHE A 55 -5.13 -34.59 -16.99
C PHE A 55 -6.64 -34.74 -16.76
N LEU A 56 -7.14 -35.96 -16.52
CA LEU A 56 -8.56 -36.21 -16.27
C LEU A 56 -9.06 -35.54 -14.98
N LYS A 57 -8.19 -35.33 -13.98
CA LYS A 57 -8.50 -34.56 -12.77
C LYS A 57 -8.51 -33.04 -13.01
N GLU A 58 -7.74 -32.55 -13.97
CA GLU A 58 -7.65 -31.13 -14.32
C GLU A 58 -8.68 -30.68 -15.37
N THR A 59 -9.25 -31.63 -16.13
CA THR A 59 -10.21 -31.37 -17.22
C THR A 59 -11.49 -30.67 -16.74
N PRO A 60 -12.14 -31.05 -15.62
CA PRO A 60 -13.37 -30.39 -15.16
C PRO A 60 -13.18 -28.89 -14.91
N ALA A 61 -12.06 -28.49 -14.30
CA ALA A 61 -11.75 -27.08 -14.04
C ALA A 61 -11.45 -26.28 -15.32
N LYS A 62 -10.93 -26.94 -16.37
CA LYS A 62 -10.68 -26.30 -17.68
C LYS A 62 -11.97 -26.15 -18.49
N GLU A 63 -12.88 -27.12 -18.41
CA GLU A 63 -14.21 -27.04 -19.03
C GLU A 63 -15.06 -25.95 -18.37
N GLU A 64 -15.12 -25.90 -17.03
CA GLU A 64 -15.80 -24.82 -16.30
C GLU A 64 -15.25 -23.43 -16.62
N LEU A 65 -13.93 -23.27 -16.74
CA LEU A 65 -13.33 -21.99 -17.12
C LEU A 65 -13.67 -21.62 -18.58
N ASN A 66 -13.61 -22.58 -19.50
CA ASN A 66 -13.98 -22.34 -20.89
C ASN A 66 -15.46 -21.97 -21.03
N ASP A 67 -16.34 -22.62 -20.27
CA ASP A 67 -17.77 -22.33 -20.26
C ASP A 67 -18.05 -20.93 -19.71
N THR A 68 -17.37 -20.52 -18.64
CA THR A 68 -17.50 -19.15 -18.09
C THR A 68 -16.90 -18.09 -19.02
N ILE A 69 -15.88 -18.42 -19.81
CA ILE A 69 -15.38 -17.54 -20.88
C ILE A 69 -16.41 -17.44 -22.01
N GLN A 70 -17.04 -18.55 -22.39
CA GLN A 70 -18.07 -18.59 -23.44
C GLN A 70 -19.37 -17.88 -23.03
N SER A 71 -19.77 -18.00 -21.76
CA SER A 71 -20.94 -17.31 -21.21
C SER A 71 -20.73 -15.80 -21.04
N GLY A 72 -19.49 -15.33 -21.10
CA GLY A 72 -19.12 -13.93 -20.89
C GLY A 72 -18.95 -13.53 -19.43
N GLU A 73 -18.99 -14.50 -18.50
CA GLU A 73 -18.72 -14.28 -17.08
C GLU A 73 -17.22 -14.01 -16.83
N ASN A 74 -16.34 -14.69 -17.55
CA ASN A 74 -14.89 -14.49 -17.49
C ASN A 74 -14.33 -13.97 -18.82
N ILE A 75 -13.24 -13.20 -18.75
CA ILE A 75 -12.54 -12.71 -19.94
C ILE A 75 -11.07 -13.13 -19.95
N VAL A 76 -10.54 -13.38 -21.16
CA VAL A 76 -9.12 -13.65 -21.34
C VAL A 76 -8.37 -12.33 -21.54
N ILE A 77 -7.44 -12.03 -20.63
CA ILE A 77 -6.56 -10.86 -20.73
C ILE A 77 -5.11 -11.29 -20.99
N ASN A 78 -4.41 -10.53 -21.83
CA ASN A 78 -2.98 -10.73 -22.02
C ASN A 78 -2.23 -10.47 -20.70
N LYS A 79 -1.29 -11.36 -20.34
CA LYS A 79 -0.50 -11.26 -19.11
C LYS A 79 0.21 -9.91 -18.95
N THR A 80 0.79 -9.38 -20.03
CA THR A 80 1.50 -8.08 -19.98
C THR A 80 0.54 -6.93 -19.68
N MET A 81 -0.67 -6.98 -20.22
CA MET A 81 -1.71 -5.98 -19.92
C MET A 81 -2.17 -6.09 -18.47
N LEU A 82 -2.40 -7.31 -17.97
CA LEU A 82 -2.78 -7.53 -16.57
C LEU A 82 -1.69 -7.03 -15.59
N GLU A 83 -0.43 -7.34 -15.88
CA GLU A 83 0.71 -6.85 -15.09
C GLU A 83 0.84 -5.32 -15.13
N TRP A 84 0.56 -4.71 -16.28
CA TRP A 84 0.48 -3.25 -16.40
C TRP A 84 -0.64 -2.67 -15.53
N LEU A 85 -1.83 -3.29 -15.53
CA LEU A 85 -2.95 -2.88 -14.68
C LEU A 85 -2.59 -2.93 -13.19
N PHE A 86 -2.04 -4.05 -12.71
CA PHE A 86 -1.60 -4.18 -11.30
C PHE A 86 -0.52 -3.16 -10.91
N ARG A 87 0.36 -2.80 -11.86
CA ARG A 87 1.35 -1.76 -11.63
C ARG A 87 0.72 -0.37 -11.53
N CYS A 88 -0.28 -0.08 -12.37
CA CYS A 88 -0.95 1.22 -12.42
C CYS A 88 -1.92 1.44 -11.26
N THR A 89 -2.49 0.39 -10.68
CA THR A 89 -3.37 0.49 -9.50
C THR A 89 -2.63 0.45 -8.17
N LYS A 90 -1.30 0.30 -8.19
CA LYS A 90 -0.50 0.20 -6.98
C LYS A 90 -0.66 1.43 -6.07
N GLY A 91 -1.00 1.20 -4.80
CA GLY A 91 -1.17 2.26 -3.81
C GLY A 91 -2.60 2.76 -3.65
N ARG A 92 -3.52 2.34 -4.53
CA ARG A 92 -4.97 2.56 -4.43
C ARG A 92 -5.61 1.33 -3.80
N LEU A 93 -6.53 1.50 -2.84
CA LEU A 93 -7.24 0.38 -2.25
C LEU A 93 -8.28 -0.19 -3.20
N THR A 94 -8.46 -1.50 -3.14
CA THR A 94 -9.57 -2.18 -3.82
C THR A 94 -10.84 -1.95 -3.01
N ASP A 95 -11.94 -1.66 -3.70
CA ASP A 95 -13.24 -1.45 -3.08
C ASP A 95 -13.68 -2.70 -2.30
N GLU A 96 -14.35 -2.49 -1.17
CA GLU A 96 -14.78 -3.57 -0.28
C GLU A 96 -15.75 -4.53 -0.98
N GLU A 97 -16.61 -4.01 -1.86
CA GLU A 97 -17.54 -4.80 -2.68
C GLU A 97 -16.78 -5.83 -3.53
N LEU A 98 -15.76 -5.40 -4.27
CA LEU A 98 -14.94 -6.29 -5.09
C LEU A 98 -14.16 -7.31 -4.24
N VAL A 99 -13.69 -6.92 -3.04
CA VAL A 99 -13.05 -7.88 -2.12
C VAL A 99 -14.04 -8.96 -1.69
N ASN A 100 -15.26 -8.59 -1.33
CA ASN A 100 -16.29 -9.52 -0.87
C ASN A 100 -16.85 -10.39 -2.02
N GLU A 101 -16.86 -9.90 -3.26
CA GLU A 101 -17.16 -10.70 -4.45
C GLU A 101 -16.10 -11.77 -4.71
N LEU A 102 -14.82 -11.43 -4.55
CA LEU A 102 -13.70 -12.35 -4.79
C LEU A 102 -13.44 -13.31 -3.62
N ILE A 103 -13.73 -12.88 -2.40
CA ILE A 103 -13.49 -13.62 -1.16
C ILE A 103 -14.77 -13.53 -0.32
N ASN A 104 -15.70 -14.46 -0.54
CA ASN A 104 -17.01 -14.45 0.12
C ASN A 104 -16.86 -14.66 1.64
N PRO A 105 -17.17 -13.64 2.47
CA PRO A 105 -17.01 -13.74 3.93
C PRO A 105 -17.98 -14.71 4.59
N PHE A 106 -19.10 -15.05 3.93
CA PHE A 106 -20.09 -15.99 4.47
C PHE A 106 -19.72 -17.45 4.24
N GLU A 107 -18.81 -17.73 3.31
CA GLU A 107 -18.29 -19.08 3.05
C GLU A 107 -17.01 -19.40 3.83
N ILE A 108 -16.32 -18.36 4.31
CA ILE A 108 -14.99 -18.48 4.91
C ILE A 108 -15.09 -18.22 6.42
N HIS A 109 -15.09 -19.30 7.19
CA HIS A 109 -15.27 -19.24 8.64
C HIS A 109 -13.95 -19.17 9.41
N ASP A 110 -12.89 -19.78 8.88
CA ASP A 110 -11.58 -19.87 9.53
C ASP A 110 -10.41 -19.58 8.58
N MET A 111 -9.22 -19.39 9.14
CA MET A 111 -8.00 -19.06 8.39
C MET A 111 -7.55 -20.18 7.45
N LYS A 112 -7.88 -21.44 7.75
CA LYS A 112 -7.52 -22.58 6.91
C LYS A 112 -8.41 -22.65 5.67
N GLN A 113 -9.72 -22.43 5.85
CA GLN A 113 -10.68 -22.29 4.76
C GLN A 113 -10.30 -21.13 3.83
N LEU A 114 -9.85 -20.00 4.39
CA LEU A 114 -9.34 -18.87 3.60
C LEU A 114 -8.14 -19.29 2.75
N GLU A 115 -7.13 -19.95 3.35
CA GLU A 115 -5.96 -20.43 2.61
C GLU A 115 -6.34 -21.40 1.48
N ASP A 116 -7.23 -22.34 1.77
CA ASP A 116 -7.65 -23.37 0.82
C ASP A 116 -8.49 -22.76 -0.31
N HIS A 117 -9.38 -21.80 0.01
CA HIS A 117 -10.16 -21.02 -0.96
C HIS A 117 -9.23 -20.25 -1.90
N LEU A 118 -8.30 -19.44 -1.37
CA LEU A 118 -7.39 -18.62 -2.18
C LEU A 118 -6.54 -19.47 -3.13
N ASN A 119 -6.04 -20.61 -2.65
CA ASN A 119 -5.26 -21.52 -3.49
C ASN A 119 -6.12 -22.28 -4.52
N ARG A 120 -7.39 -22.58 -4.22
CA ARG A 120 -8.34 -23.16 -5.18
C ARG A 120 -8.67 -22.17 -6.28
N VAL A 121 -9.03 -20.93 -5.92
CA VAL A 121 -9.30 -19.84 -6.86
C VAL A 121 -8.11 -19.59 -7.76
N SER A 122 -6.90 -19.48 -7.18
CA SER A 122 -5.66 -19.31 -7.93
C SER A 122 -5.44 -20.42 -8.97
N ARG A 123 -5.70 -21.69 -8.62
CA ARG A 123 -5.61 -22.81 -9.57
C ARG A 123 -6.68 -22.75 -10.66
N SER A 124 -7.91 -22.41 -10.30
CA SER A 124 -9.05 -22.37 -11.22
C SER A 124 -8.83 -21.32 -12.32
N TYR A 125 -8.36 -20.13 -11.92
CA TYR A 125 -8.00 -19.05 -12.85
C TYR A 125 -6.59 -19.16 -13.43
N HIS A 126 -5.87 -20.26 -13.18
CA HIS A 126 -4.50 -20.48 -13.64
C HIS A 126 -3.53 -19.35 -13.23
N TRP A 127 -3.81 -18.69 -12.11
CA TRP A 127 -2.91 -17.72 -11.51
C TRP A 127 -1.72 -18.46 -10.90
N ALA A 128 -0.51 -18.03 -11.27
CA ALA A 128 0.72 -18.62 -10.76
C ALA A 128 1.04 -18.07 -9.35
N ILE A 129 0.07 -18.11 -8.44
CA ILE A 129 0.18 -17.57 -7.08
C ILE A 129 -0.14 -18.67 -6.07
N ARG A 130 0.64 -18.71 -4.99
CA ARG A 130 0.40 -19.60 -3.87
C ARG A 130 0.33 -18.80 -2.58
N THR A 131 -0.72 -19.05 -1.80
CA THR A 131 -0.91 -18.44 -0.48
C THR A 131 -0.64 -19.47 0.62
N SER A 132 0.02 -19.05 1.69
CA SER A 132 0.16 -19.83 2.92
C SER A 132 -0.11 -18.90 4.10
N ILE A 133 -0.92 -19.37 5.05
CA ILE A 133 -1.30 -18.62 6.23
C ILE A 133 -0.80 -19.38 7.46
N LYS A 134 -0.07 -18.70 8.33
CA LYS A 134 0.40 -19.25 9.60
C LYS A 134 -0.19 -18.42 10.75
N CYS A 135 -0.91 -19.07 11.63
CA CYS A 135 -1.47 -18.48 12.84
C CYS A 135 -1.56 -19.55 13.94
N GLU A 136 -1.61 -19.11 15.19
CA GLU A 136 -1.72 -20.03 16.34
C GLU A 136 -3.13 -20.58 16.51
N ASP A 137 -4.14 -19.70 16.40
CA ASP A 137 -5.56 -20.05 16.38
C ASP A 137 -6.14 -19.78 14.98
N ILE A 138 -6.69 -20.81 14.36
CA ILE A 138 -7.29 -20.72 13.02
C ILE A 138 -8.67 -20.01 13.03
N ASN A 139 -9.36 -19.98 14.16
CA ASN A 139 -10.71 -19.41 14.25
C ASN A 139 -10.65 -17.92 14.60
N ASN A 140 -9.85 -17.58 15.61
CA ASN A 140 -9.72 -16.23 16.16
C ASN A 140 -8.23 -15.85 16.40
N PRO A 141 -7.45 -15.66 15.32
CA PRO A 141 -6.02 -15.36 15.43
C PRO A 141 -5.76 -14.00 16.10
N GLU A 142 -4.87 -13.97 17.09
CA GLU A 142 -4.29 -12.72 17.61
C GLU A 142 -3.21 -12.14 16.68
N SER A 143 -2.54 -13.02 15.95
CA SER A 143 -1.57 -12.69 14.91
C SER A 143 -1.63 -13.70 13.77
N ALA A 144 -1.25 -13.26 12.58
CA ALA A 144 -1.15 -14.12 11.41
C ALA A 144 0.01 -13.70 10.52
N LEU A 145 0.68 -14.66 9.92
CA LEU A 145 1.68 -14.45 8.87
C LEU A 145 1.13 -15.01 7.56
N VAL A 146 0.82 -14.13 6.63
CA VAL A 146 0.41 -14.50 5.26
C VAL A 146 1.63 -14.42 4.35
N ILE A 147 1.87 -15.47 3.57
CA ILE A 147 2.95 -15.55 2.59
C ILE A 147 2.32 -15.79 1.23
N ILE A 148 2.49 -14.83 0.34
CA ILE A 148 2.09 -14.95 -1.07
C ILE A 148 3.36 -15.19 -1.88
N SER A 149 3.41 -16.28 -2.63
CA SER A 149 4.60 -16.71 -3.37
C SER A 149 4.29 -16.92 -4.83
N ASN A 150 5.35 -16.97 -5.64
CA ASN A 150 5.30 -17.05 -7.10
C ASN A 150 4.77 -15.75 -7.75
N SER A 151 4.63 -15.75 -9.07
CA SER A 151 4.29 -14.59 -9.90
C SER A 151 5.25 -13.39 -9.78
N THR A 152 4.85 -12.24 -10.30
CA THR A 152 5.59 -10.97 -10.20
C THR A 152 5.32 -10.28 -8.86
N VAL A 153 6.11 -9.26 -8.52
CA VAL A 153 5.85 -8.43 -7.34
C VAL A 153 4.53 -7.68 -7.43
N HIS A 154 4.09 -7.29 -8.64
CA HIS A 154 2.88 -6.49 -8.83
C HIS A 154 1.63 -7.34 -8.61
N SER A 155 1.56 -8.53 -9.20
CA SER A 155 0.44 -9.43 -8.90
C SER A 155 0.46 -9.82 -7.43
N ARG A 156 1.60 -10.19 -6.84
CA ARG A 156 1.66 -10.49 -5.40
C ARG A 156 1.15 -9.35 -4.51
N ASP A 157 1.52 -8.10 -4.82
CA ASP A 157 1.06 -6.92 -4.06
C ASP A 157 -0.46 -6.72 -4.18
N PHE A 158 -1.04 -6.94 -5.36
CA PHE A 158 -2.50 -6.88 -5.56
C PHE A 158 -3.23 -7.94 -4.72
N PHE A 159 -2.81 -9.21 -4.78
CA PHE A 159 -3.43 -10.26 -3.97
C PHE A 159 -3.18 -10.06 -2.47
N ALA A 160 -2.00 -9.54 -2.10
CA ALA A 160 -1.67 -9.19 -0.71
C ALA A 160 -2.66 -8.17 -0.14
N GLN A 161 -2.99 -7.16 -0.94
CA GLN A 161 -3.97 -6.15 -0.59
C GLN A 161 -5.37 -6.73 -0.41
N LEU A 162 -5.85 -7.59 -1.33
CA LEU A 162 -7.16 -8.24 -1.20
C LEU A 162 -7.27 -9.03 0.11
N VAL A 163 -6.25 -9.85 0.41
CA VAL A 163 -6.21 -10.65 1.64
C VAL A 163 -6.12 -9.75 2.87
N ALA A 164 -5.29 -8.69 2.84
CA ALA A 164 -5.19 -7.76 3.95
C ALA A 164 -6.53 -7.05 4.22
N HIS A 165 -7.20 -6.58 3.17
CA HIS A 165 -8.50 -5.93 3.29
C HIS A 165 -9.54 -6.88 3.91
N PHE A 166 -9.64 -8.10 3.39
CA PHE A 166 -10.52 -9.13 3.97
C PHE A 166 -10.23 -9.40 5.45
N LEU A 167 -8.97 -9.63 5.83
CA LEU A 167 -8.59 -9.93 7.21
C LEU A 167 -8.83 -8.76 8.16
N SER A 168 -8.66 -7.51 7.70
CA SER A 168 -8.96 -6.34 8.53
C SER A 168 -10.45 -6.23 8.86
N LYS A 169 -11.32 -6.43 7.85
CA LYS A 169 -12.77 -6.27 8.02
C LYS A 169 -13.39 -7.45 8.76
N TRP A 170 -13.03 -8.67 8.39
CA TRP A 170 -13.72 -9.87 8.87
C TRP A 170 -13.02 -10.57 10.04
N LYS A 171 -11.74 -10.27 10.30
CA LYS A 171 -10.95 -10.86 11.39
C LYS A 171 -10.32 -9.84 12.34
N GLN A 172 -10.54 -8.54 12.11
CA GLN A 172 -9.97 -7.44 12.92
C GLN A 172 -8.43 -7.49 13.03
N LEU A 173 -7.78 -7.94 11.96
CA LEU A 173 -6.32 -8.05 11.85
C LEU A 173 -5.77 -6.90 11.01
N ASP A 174 -4.93 -6.05 11.60
CA ASP A 174 -4.25 -4.98 10.88
C ASP A 174 -2.85 -5.41 10.43
N VAL A 175 -2.36 -4.77 9.37
CA VAL A 175 -1.03 -5.01 8.81
C VAL A 175 0.02 -4.33 9.66
N GLU A 176 0.89 -5.13 10.29
CA GLU A 176 2.04 -4.61 11.04
C GLU A 176 3.24 -4.35 10.13
N HIS A 177 3.56 -5.34 9.29
CA HIS A 177 4.74 -5.31 8.41
C HIS A 177 4.48 -6.00 7.07
N VAL A 178 5.12 -5.49 6.01
CA VAL A 178 5.14 -6.11 4.68
C VAL A 178 6.58 -6.24 4.20
N PHE A 179 7.03 -7.47 3.97
CA PHE A 179 8.35 -7.78 3.43
C PHE A 179 8.23 -8.33 2.02
N ARG A 180 8.70 -7.54 1.04
CA ARG A 180 8.69 -7.91 -0.38
C ARG A 180 10.04 -8.52 -0.75
N ARG A 181 10.05 -9.81 -1.07
CA ARG A 181 11.21 -10.57 -1.57
C ARG A 181 11.04 -10.83 -3.07
N SER A 182 12.10 -11.31 -3.72
CA SER A 182 12.11 -11.61 -5.16
C SER A 182 11.00 -12.59 -5.58
N ASN A 183 10.77 -13.64 -4.79
CA ASN A 183 9.82 -14.71 -5.09
C ASN A 183 8.59 -14.75 -4.17
N SER A 184 8.49 -13.86 -3.19
CA SER A 184 7.42 -13.89 -2.19
C SER A 184 7.17 -12.52 -1.56
N THR A 185 5.95 -12.30 -1.08
CA THR A 185 5.55 -11.16 -0.26
C THR A 185 5.01 -11.72 1.06
N GLN A 186 5.61 -11.31 2.17
CA GLN A 186 5.23 -11.74 3.52
C GLN A 186 4.54 -10.58 4.23
N ILE A 187 3.41 -10.86 4.86
CA ILE A 187 2.58 -9.87 5.54
C ILE A 187 2.35 -10.37 6.96
N SER A 188 2.82 -9.59 7.93
CA SER A 188 2.58 -9.84 9.34
C SER A 188 1.37 -9.04 9.78
N PHE A 189 0.43 -9.72 10.44
CA PHE A 189 -0.79 -9.15 10.96
C PHE A 189 -0.84 -9.24 12.48
N ARG A 190 -1.49 -8.26 13.11
CA ARG A 190 -1.79 -8.24 14.54
C ARG A 190 -3.23 -7.78 14.76
N ARG A 191 -3.89 -8.34 15.77
CA ARG A 191 -5.22 -7.90 16.17
C ARG A 191 -5.25 -6.41 16.50
N ASN A 192 -6.24 -5.72 15.94
CA ASN A 192 -6.47 -4.31 16.18
C ASN A 192 -7.98 -4.05 16.34
N SER A 193 -8.45 -4.02 17.59
CA SER A 193 -9.86 -3.74 17.92
C SER A 193 -10.16 -2.24 18.07
N SER A 194 -9.19 -1.35 17.82
CA SER A 194 -9.33 0.09 18.09
C SER A 194 -9.93 0.86 16.92
N THR A 195 -9.97 0.28 15.72
CA THR A 195 -10.54 0.92 14.53
C THR A 195 -12.02 0.56 14.40
N SER A 196 -12.86 1.53 14.10
CA SER A 196 -14.28 1.29 13.86
C SER A 196 -14.49 0.38 12.64
N SER A 197 -15.58 -0.38 12.59
CA SER A 197 -15.86 -1.31 11.47
C SER A 197 -15.87 -0.64 10.09
N ASN A 198 -16.19 0.66 10.06
CA ASN A 198 -16.39 1.42 8.83
C ASN A 198 -15.11 2.11 8.35
N GLU A 199 -14.08 2.21 9.18
CA GLU A 199 -12.81 2.82 8.80
C GLU A 199 -11.84 1.79 8.22
N THR A 200 -10.93 2.25 7.36
CA THR A 200 -9.82 1.42 6.88
C THR A 200 -8.72 1.43 7.93
N MET A 201 -8.20 0.25 8.27
CA MET A 201 -7.16 0.14 9.29
C MET A 201 -5.86 0.84 8.88
N PRO A 202 -5.15 1.51 9.82
CA PRO A 202 -3.95 2.31 9.51
C PRO A 202 -2.82 1.53 8.84
N GLY A 203 -2.62 0.26 9.22
CA GLY A 203 -1.59 -0.59 8.62
C GLY A 203 -1.83 -0.83 7.12
N ILE A 204 -3.09 -1.04 6.72
CA ILE A 204 -3.48 -1.17 5.31
C ILE A 204 -3.19 0.11 4.53
N LEU A 205 -3.62 1.27 5.05
CA LEU A 205 -3.37 2.55 4.40
C LEU A 205 -1.88 2.81 4.21
N LYS A 206 -1.08 2.52 5.24
CA LYS A 206 0.38 2.68 5.18
C LYS A 206 1.04 1.79 4.12
N HIS A 207 0.63 0.53 4.00
CA HIS A 207 1.37 -0.46 3.20
C HIS A 207 0.80 -0.72 1.79
N PHE A 208 -0.49 -0.53 1.60
CA PHE A 208 -1.21 -0.80 0.35
C PHE A 208 -2.02 0.40 -0.16
N GLY A 209 -2.50 1.28 0.73
CA GLY A 209 -3.36 2.42 0.41
C GLY A 209 -2.70 3.80 0.47
N TYR A 210 -1.38 3.89 0.28
CA TYR A 210 -0.63 5.12 0.51
C TYR A 210 -0.94 6.23 -0.51
N LEU A 211 -1.64 5.92 -1.60
CA LEU A 211 -2.19 6.88 -2.56
C LEU A 211 -3.71 6.99 -2.48
N ASP A 212 -4.38 6.24 -1.60
CA ASP A 212 -5.84 6.08 -1.65
C ASP A 212 -6.57 7.42 -1.50
N ILE A 213 -6.16 8.23 -0.53
CA ILE A 213 -6.70 9.58 -0.31
C ILE A 213 -6.47 10.48 -1.53
N LEU A 214 -5.28 10.41 -2.13
CA LEU A 214 -4.93 11.22 -3.31
C LEU A 214 -5.74 10.80 -4.54
N CYS A 215 -5.84 9.50 -4.81
CA CYS A 215 -6.60 8.97 -5.93
C CYS A 215 -8.08 9.32 -5.78
N ARG A 216 -8.63 9.22 -4.57
CA ARG A 216 -10.02 9.62 -4.29
C ARG A 216 -10.24 11.11 -4.54
N GLU A 217 -9.34 11.96 -4.06
CA GLU A 217 -9.39 13.40 -4.31
C GLU A 217 -9.29 13.75 -5.82
N LEU A 218 -8.45 13.03 -6.57
CA LEU A 218 -8.36 13.17 -8.02
C LEU A 218 -9.62 12.70 -8.74
N ASP A 219 -10.26 11.63 -8.27
CA ASP A 219 -11.50 11.10 -8.85
C ASP A 219 -12.70 12.01 -8.52
N GLU A 220 -12.81 12.50 -7.29
CA GLU A 220 -13.90 13.37 -6.82
C GLU A 220 -13.80 14.79 -7.42
N ASN A 221 -12.58 15.30 -7.64
CA ASN A 221 -12.33 16.66 -8.12
C ASN A 221 -11.55 16.68 -9.45
N THR A 222 -11.82 15.73 -10.36
CA THR A 222 -11.04 15.53 -11.59
C THR A 222 -10.92 16.78 -12.45
N GLU A 223 -12.03 17.51 -12.66
CA GLU A 223 -12.03 18.71 -13.50
C GLU A 223 -11.11 19.80 -12.93
N PHE A 224 -11.21 20.04 -11.62
CA PHE A 224 -10.38 21.02 -10.92
C PHE A 224 -8.89 20.69 -11.05
N TRP A 225 -8.50 19.45 -10.73
CA TRP A 225 -7.11 19.03 -10.77
C TRP A 225 -6.54 19.01 -12.19
N THR A 226 -7.34 18.59 -13.18
CA THR A 226 -6.97 18.63 -14.59
C THR A 226 -6.69 20.06 -15.05
N GLN A 227 -7.61 20.98 -14.75
CA GLN A 227 -7.45 22.38 -15.12
C GLN A 227 -6.24 23.01 -14.40
N LEU A 228 -6.05 22.72 -13.12
CA LEU A 228 -4.91 23.22 -12.34
C LEU A 228 -3.58 22.75 -12.95
N MET A 229 -3.42 21.44 -13.18
CA MET A 229 -2.20 20.88 -13.76
C MET A 229 -1.91 21.42 -15.16
N TYR A 230 -2.94 21.57 -16.00
CA TYR A 230 -2.80 22.19 -17.32
C TYR A 230 -2.30 23.63 -17.21
N THR A 231 -2.90 24.42 -16.31
CA THR A 231 -2.52 25.83 -16.09
C THR A 231 -1.07 25.94 -15.62
N TYR A 232 -0.65 25.11 -14.65
CA TYR A 232 0.75 25.05 -14.21
C TYR A 232 1.72 24.66 -15.34
N ASN A 233 1.33 23.72 -16.20
CA ASN A 233 2.18 23.27 -17.31
C ASN A 233 2.39 24.38 -18.35
N VAL A 234 1.31 25.04 -18.78
CA VAL A 234 1.36 26.14 -19.76
C VAL A 234 2.20 27.30 -19.25
N GLU A 235 2.05 27.64 -17.97
CA GLU A 235 2.82 28.70 -17.30
C GLU A 235 4.23 28.26 -16.89
N ARG A 236 4.66 27.05 -17.28
CA ARG A 236 5.98 26.47 -16.93
C ARG A 236 6.30 26.54 -15.44
N PHE A 237 5.29 26.27 -14.61
CA PHE A 237 5.33 26.33 -13.15
C PHE A 237 5.69 27.72 -12.59
N ASN A 238 5.55 28.79 -13.37
CA ASN A 238 5.75 30.17 -12.93
C ASN A 238 4.48 30.77 -12.29
N LEU A 239 3.82 30.00 -11.42
CA LEU A 239 2.60 30.39 -10.72
C LEU A 239 2.79 30.24 -9.22
N VAL A 240 2.43 31.27 -8.46
CA VAL A 240 2.46 31.24 -7.00
C VAL A 240 1.11 30.78 -6.47
N THR A 241 1.11 29.76 -5.60
CA THR A 241 -0.08 29.34 -4.85
C THR A 241 -0.13 30.06 -3.51
N LEU A 242 -1.24 30.73 -3.23
CA LEU A 242 -1.50 31.36 -1.93
C LEU A 242 -2.88 30.97 -1.41
N HIS A 243 -2.99 30.86 -0.09
CA HIS A 243 -4.30 30.75 0.55
C HIS A 243 -5.07 32.06 0.34
N ARG A 244 -6.39 32.02 0.11
CA ARG A 244 -7.22 33.21 -0.16
C ARG A 244 -7.01 34.33 0.87
N ASN A 245 -7.09 34.00 2.15
CA ASN A 245 -6.85 34.98 3.23
C ASN A 245 -5.44 35.61 3.19
N GLN A 246 -4.42 34.88 2.72
CA GLN A 246 -3.07 35.46 2.57
C GLN A 246 -3.02 36.38 1.37
N PHE A 247 -3.61 35.98 0.26
CA PHE A 247 -3.73 36.82 -0.93
C PHE A 247 -4.48 38.12 -0.62
N GLU A 248 -5.56 38.08 0.15
CA GLU A 248 -6.31 39.27 0.58
C GLU A 248 -5.41 40.25 1.36
N VAL A 249 -4.63 39.76 2.32
CA VAL A 249 -3.70 40.60 3.10
C VAL A 249 -2.55 41.12 2.23
N PHE A 250 -2.01 40.30 1.33
CA PHE A 250 -1.02 40.79 0.36
C PHE A 250 -1.60 41.87 -0.56
N ALA A 251 -2.86 41.75 -0.96
CA ALA A 251 -3.55 42.72 -1.83
C ALA A 251 -3.81 44.05 -1.12
N THR A 252 -3.92 44.08 0.21
CA THR A 252 -3.98 45.33 1.00
C THR A 252 -2.60 45.98 1.21
N GLY A 253 -1.51 45.31 0.79
CA GLY A 253 -0.13 45.78 0.95
C GLY A 253 0.52 45.37 2.27
N GLU A 254 -0.16 44.58 3.09
CA GLU A 254 0.35 44.04 4.35
C GLU A 254 1.03 42.67 4.14
N VAL A 255 1.80 42.23 5.14
CA VAL A 255 2.46 40.91 5.12
C VAL A 255 1.64 39.92 5.95
N PRO A 256 1.03 38.89 5.34
CA PRO A 256 0.26 37.90 6.09
C PRO A 256 1.14 37.07 7.02
N ASN A 257 0.56 36.61 8.12
CA ASN A 257 1.17 35.59 8.97
C ASN A 257 0.82 34.19 8.43
N PRO A 258 1.81 33.38 8.01
CA PRO A 258 1.52 32.07 7.42
C PRO A 258 1.57 30.89 8.39
N THR A 259 1.83 31.11 9.67
CA THR A 259 1.92 30.04 10.70
C THR A 259 0.70 29.14 10.70
N LYS A 260 -0.51 29.71 10.64
CA LYS A 260 -1.78 28.99 10.65
C LYS A 260 -1.88 27.88 9.59
N ILE A 261 -1.22 28.03 8.44
CA ILE A 261 -1.24 26.98 7.41
C ILE A 261 -0.38 25.79 7.84
N LEU A 262 0.83 26.07 8.31
CA LEU A 262 1.72 25.04 8.87
C LEU A 262 1.06 24.32 10.04
N GLU A 263 0.41 25.06 10.95
CA GLU A 263 -0.27 24.47 12.10
C GLU A 263 -1.39 23.52 11.71
N ARG A 264 -2.19 23.87 10.70
CA ARG A 264 -3.25 23.01 10.18
C ARG A 264 -2.68 21.75 9.51
N LEU A 265 -1.60 21.90 8.75
CA LEU A 265 -0.94 20.78 8.07
C LEU A 265 -0.29 19.81 9.06
N CYS A 266 0.36 20.34 10.09
CA CYS A 266 1.08 19.55 11.09
C CYS A 266 0.17 19.09 12.25
N LYS A 267 -1.05 19.64 12.37
CA LYS A 267 -1.96 19.45 13.52
C LYS A 267 -1.29 19.75 14.88
N GLN A 268 -0.34 20.69 14.87
CA GLN A 268 0.46 21.10 16.02
C GLN A 268 0.80 22.58 15.89
N SER A 269 0.87 23.31 17.01
CA SER A 269 1.32 24.71 17.03
C SER A 269 2.77 24.84 16.55
N VAL A 270 3.10 25.92 15.86
CA VAL A 270 4.49 26.20 15.43
C VAL A 270 5.40 26.46 16.64
N CYS A 271 4.87 27.03 17.72
CA CYS A 271 5.61 27.27 18.97
C CYS A 271 6.07 25.97 19.64
N ASP A 272 5.30 24.89 19.50
CA ASP A 272 5.56 23.61 20.17
C ASP A 272 6.46 22.69 19.32
N MET A 273 6.85 23.12 18.13
CA MET A 273 7.54 22.30 17.15
C MET A 273 9.06 22.43 17.33
N ALA A 274 9.80 21.31 17.34
CA ALA A 274 11.25 21.36 17.31
C ALA A 274 11.73 21.98 15.99
N LEU A 275 12.79 22.80 16.03
CA LEU A 275 13.30 23.48 14.84
C LEU A 275 13.54 22.51 13.66
N PRO A 276 14.23 21.36 13.82
CA PRO A 276 14.46 20.45 12.70
C PRO A 276 13.16 19.97 12.03
N ASP A 277 12.13 19.64 12.81
CA ASP A 277 10.84 19.20 12.31
C ASP A 277 10.13 20.35 11.57
N LEU A 278 10.13 21.55 12.15
CA LEU A 278 9.59 22.75 11.52
C LEU A 278 10.25 23.02 10.17
N LEU A 279 11.59 22.93 10.08
CA LEU A 279 12.32 23.19 8.85
C LEU A 279 11.99 22.17 7.76
N VAL A 280 11.80 20.90 8.11
CA VAL A 280 11.35 19.85 7.17
C VAL A 280 9.95 20.17 6.63
N HIS A 281 9.01 20.54 7.50
CA HIS A 281 7.66 20.92 7.10
C HIS A 281 7.63 22.20 6.26
N PHE A 282 8.40 23.20 6.67
CA PHE A 282 8.61 24.46 5.96
C PHE A 282 9.06 24.20 4.52
N ARG A 283 10.13 23.41 4.33
CA ARG A 283 10.65 23.08 2.99
C ARG A 283 9.60 22.39 2.14
N ARG A 284 8.91 21.37 2.66
CA ARG A 284 7.88 20.65 1.90
C ARG A 284 6.75 21.57 1.46
N MET A 285 6.28 22.44 2.34
CA MET A 285 5.15 23.32 2.05
C MET A 285 5.54 24.42 1.06
N TYR A 286 6.63 25.15 1.30
CA TYR A 286 6.93 26.35 0.50
C TYR A 286 7.53 26.05 -0.88
N LEU A 287 8.15 24.88 -1.07
CA LEU A 287 8.45 24.40 -2.41
C LEU A 287 7.17 24.13 -3.23
N ALA A 288 6.11 23.63 -2.59
CA ALA A 288 4.85 23.39 -3.29
C ALA A 288 4.13 24.69 -3.72
N THR A 289 4.30 25.77 -2.95
CA THR A 289 3.66 27.08 -3.25
C THR A 289 4.34 27.89 -4.37
N GLN A 290 5.55 27.50 -4.81
CA GLN A 290 6.41 28.29 -5.71
C GLN A 290 6.79 29.70 -5.19
N LEU A 291 6.57 29.99 -3.90
CA LEU A 291 7.16 31.16 -3.24
C LEU A 291 8.69 31.04 -3.12
N ALA A 292 9.19 29.81 -3.13
CA ALA A 292 10.60 29.49 -3.17
C ALA A 292 10.87 28.52 -4.33
N LYS A 293 11.93 28.80 -5.08
CA LYS A 293 12.43 27.92 -6.14
C LYS A 293 13.15 26.70 -5.56
N ASN A 294 13.95 26.93 -4.53
CA ASN A 294 14.65 25.90 -3.79
C ASN A 294 14.81 26.34 -2.33
N ILE A 295 14.92 25.36 -1.43
CA ILE A 295 15.15 25.58 -0.01
C ILE A 295 16.22 24.58 0.42
N GLU A 296 17.34 25.10 0.92
CA GLU A 296 18.43 24.33 1.51
C GLU A 296 18.40 24.48 3.03
N ILE A 297 18.59 23.37 3.73
CA ILE A 297 18.57 23.30 5.19
C ILE A 297 19.90 22.73 5.65
N SER A 298 20.59 23.45 6.52
CA SER A 298 21.71 22.95 7.32
C SER A 298 21.19 22.65 8.73
N LEU A 299 21.42 21.42 9.21
CA LEU A 299 21.13 20.99 10.58
C LEU A 299 22.42 20.65 11.34
N GLU A 300 23.55 21.24 10.92
CA GLU A 300 24.80 21.09 11.66
C GLU A 300 24.65 21.74 13.05
N PRO A 301 24.96 21.01 14.15
CA PRO A 301 24.79 21.54 15.49
C PRO A 301 25.54 22.85 15.69
N GLY A 302 24.82 23.93 16.03
CA GLY A 302 25.40 25.27 16.22
C GLY A 302 25.64 26.07 14.93
N ASN A 303 25.24 25.53 13.77
CA ASN A 303 25.24 26.20 12.48
C ASN A 303 23.96 25.84 11.70
N GLU A 304 22.84 25.73 12.42
CA GLU A 304 21.54 25.49 11.83
C GLU A 304 21.14 26.70 10.97
N SER A 305 20.78 26.45 9.71
CA SER A 305 20.39 27.52 8.79
C SER A 305 19.40 27.05 7.74
N VAL A 306 18.65 28.01 7.22
CA VAL A 306 17.78 27.82 6.05
C VAL A 306 18.10 28.88 5.00
N THR A 307 18.42 28.41 3.80
CA THR A 307 18.61 29.27 2.63
C THR A 307 17.47 29.06 1.64
N ILE A 308 16.77 30.14 1.33
CA ILE A 308 15.61 30.17 0.45
C ILE A 308 16.03 30.86 -0.85
N TYR A 309 15.97 30.13 -1.96
CA TYR A 309 16.24 30.67 -3.29
C TYR A 309 14.95 31.10 -3.97
N HIS A 310 14.96 32.26 -4.63
CA HIS A 310 13.80 32.79 -5.33
C HIS A 310 14.18 33.51 -6.63
N ASP A 311 13.22 33.64 -7.55
CA ASP A 311 13.41 34.32 -8.84
C ASP A 311 12.81 35.75 -8.87
N PHE A 312 12.29 36.25 -7.74
CA PHE A 312 11.74 37.61 -7.63
C PHE A 312 12.80 38.70 -7.76
N LYS A 313 12.46 39.79 -8.46
CA LYS A 313 13.36 40.92 -8.76
C LYS A 313 12.98 42.23 -8.07
N ASP A 314 11.71 42.42 -7.69
CA ASP A 314 11.27 43.63 -6.99
C ASP A 314 11.69 43.55 -5.52
N GLU A 315 12.51 44.49 -5.06
CA GLU A 315 13.02 44.54 -3.69
C GLU A 315 11.91 44.61 -2.64
N ARG A 316 10.76 45.21 -2.94
CA ARG A 316 9.61 45.23 -2.02
C ARG A 316 9.05 43.84 -1.79
N VAL A 317 8.97 43.03 -2.86
CA VAL A 317 8.55 41.63 -2.77
C VAL A 317 9.55 40.83 -1.95
N ILE A 318 10.85 41.03 -2.19
CA ILE A 318 11.91 40.35 -1.42
C ILE A 318 11.81 40.71 0.07
N ARG A 319 11.65 42.00 0.42
CA ARG A 319 11.45 42.43 1.81
C ARG A 319 10.19 41.83 2.44
N ASN A 320 9.09 41.77 1.68
CA ASN A 320 7.85 41.16 2.16
C ASN A 320 8.01 39.65 2.38
N LEU A 321 8.75 38.94 1.52
CA LEU A 321 9.08 37.53 1.70
C LEU A 321 9.95 37.31 2.94
N VAL A 322 10.96 38.15 3.16
CA VAL A 322 11.78 38.13 4.38
C VAL A 322 10.88 38.23 5.61
N ALA A 323 9.97 39.22 5.64
CA ALA A 323 9.05 39.41 6.75
C ALA A 323 8.07 38.23 6.91
N TYR A 324 7.53 37.73 5.80
CA TYR A 324 6.59 36.63 5.75
C TYR A 324 7.17 35.33 6.34
N PHE A 325 8.39 34.96 5.94
CA PHE A 325 9.08 33.79 6.50
C PHE A 325 9.57 34.03 7.92
N SER A 326 10.02 35.25 8.24
CA SER A 326 10.42 35.61 9.61
C SER A 326 9.30 35.39 10.63
N ASN A 327 8.04 35.64 10.24
CA ASN A 327 6.89 35.42 11.14
C ASN A 327 6.81 33.96 11.63
N ILE A 328 7.17 32.99 10.79
CA ILE A 328 7.14 31.56 11.14
C ILE A 328 8.21 31.26 12.20
N PHE A 329 9.43 31.70 11.95
CA PHE A 329 10.56 31.42 12.83
C PHE A 329 10.47 32.18 14.15
N ARG A 330 9.89 33.40 14.14
CA ARG A 330 9.60 34.15 15.37
C ARG A 330 8.55 33.45 16.22
N GLU A 331 7.47 32.94 15.59
CA GLU A 331 6.43 32.20 16.31
C GLU A 331 6.98 30.92 16.94
N ASN A 332 7.95 30.26 16.28
CA ASN A 332 8.64 29.10 16.85
C ASN A 332 9.48 29.45 18.09
N GLY A 333 9.89 30.71 18.25
CA GLY A 333 10.66 31.18 19.40
C GLY A 333 12.16 30.94 19.30
N THR A 334 12.67 30.30 18.24
CA THR A 334 14.11 30.12 18.05
C THR A 334 14.75 31.44 17.58
N PRO A 335 15.78 31.98 18.25
CA PRO A 335 16.50 33.16 17.80
C PRO A 335 17.18 32.95 16.45
N PHE A 336 17.13 33.96 15.59
CA PHE A 336 17.78 33.91 14.28
C PHE A 336 18.25 35.28 13.80
N GLU A 337 19.22 35.27 12.88
CA GLU A 337 19.61 36.40 12.05
C GLU A 337 19.20 36.15 10.61
N THR A 338 18.82 37.22 9.90
CA THR A 338 18.44 37.14 8.49
C THR A 338 19.37 37.95 7.61
N SER A 339 19.88 37.33 6.56
CA SER A 339 20.61 37.99 5.48
C SER A 339 19.81 37.85 4.19
N SER A 340 19.65 38.94 3.43
CA SER A 340 18.94 38.92 2.15
C SER A 340 19.85 39.42 1.04
N TYR A 341 19.86 38.67 -0.06
CA TYR A 341 20.61 38.93 -1.28
C TYR A 341 19.64 38.91 -2.46
N SER A 342 20.11 39.32 -3.64
CA SER A 342 19.26 39.49 -4.84
C SER A 342 18.39 38.28 -5.23
N SER A 343 18.84 37.06 -4.96
CA SER A 343 18.13 35.82 -5.32
C SER A 343 18.06 34.80 -4.19
N MET A 344 18.43 35.19 -2.97
CA MET A 344 18.42 34.28 -1.82
C MET A 344 18.19 35.00 -0.50
N ILE A 345 17.50 34.33 0.41
CA ILE A 345 17.28 34.76 1.79
C ILE A 345 17.83 33.67 2.71
N GLU A 346 18.74 34.03 3.61
CA GLU A 346 19.36 33.13 4.57
C GLU A 346 18.88 33.47 5.99
N PHE A 347 18.41 32.45 6.71
CA PHE A 347 18.11 32.50 8.14
C PHE A 347 19.13 31.63 8.87
N ARG A 348 19.91 32.20 9.79
CA ARG A 348 20.82 31.44 10.66
C ARG A 348 20.27 31.43 12.07
N PHE A 349 20.15 30.24 12.66
CA PHE A 349 19.56 30.04 13.97
C PHE A 349 20.66 29.91 15.02
N PHE A 350 20.38 30.36 16.24
CA PHE A 350 21.31 30.28 17.35
C PHE A 350 20.61 29.75 18.60
N GLN A 351 21.32 28.93 19.38
CA GLN A 351 20.84 28.56 20.70
C GLN A 351 21.08 29.72 21.66
N GLU A 352 20.03 30.17 22.35
CA GLU A 352 20.21 30.99 23.55
C GLU A 352 21.06 30.19 24.53
N ARG A 353 22.31 30.64 24.77
CA ARG A 353 23.05 30.17 25.93
C ARG A 353 22.23 30.54 27.15
N LYS A 354 21.68 29.54 27.85
CA LYS A 354 21.18 29.73 29.21
C LYS A 354 22.30 30.45 29.95
N HIS A 355 21.99 31.65 30.44
CA HIS A 355 22.89 32.44 31.24
C HIS A 355 23.19 31.59 32.48
N ASP A 356 24.37 30.97 32.53
CA ASP A 356 24.87 30.38 33.77
C ASP A 356 24.93 31.54 34.76
N SER A 357 24.01 31.51 35.73
CA SER A 357 24.06 32.34 36.91
C SER A 357 25.40 32.05 37.59
N LEU A 358 26.31 33.03 37.51
CA LEU A 358 27.53 33.06 38.32
C LEU A 358 27.13 32.88 39.79
N ASP A 359 27.45 31.72 40.35
CA ASP A 359 27.37 31.41 41.77
C ASP A 359 28.30 32.38 42.54
N PRO A 360 27.80 33.23 43.44
CA PRO A 360 28.63 34.13 44.22
C PRO A 360 29.07 33.42 45.52
N TYR A 361 29.84 32.33 45.43
CA TYR A 361 30.38 31.64 46.61
C TYR A 361 31.76 31.02 46.38
N LEU A 362 32.74 31.83 45.98
CA LEU A 362 34.16 31.48 46.15
C LEU A 362 35.00 32.74 46.38
N MET A 363 34.78 33.40 47.52
CA MET A 363 35.73 34.35 48.10
C MET A 363 35.55 34.33 49.62
N GLU A 364 36.12 33.34 50.30
CA GLU A 364 36.62 33.43 51.67
C GLU A 364 37.16 32.06 52.09
N ASP A 365 38.44 31.82 51.83
CA ASP A 365 39.32 31.20 52.82
C ASP A 365 40.75 31.20 52.28
N ASP A 366 41.43 32.32 52.49
CA ASP A 366 42.87 32.28 52.77
C ASP A 366 43.30 33.60 53.38
N ARG A 367 43.09 33.75 54.70
CA ARG A 367 43.83 34.70 55.55
C ARG A 367 43.63 34.38 57.04
N ARG A 368 44.66 33.70 57.57
CA ARG A 368 45.29 33.85 58.90
C ARG A 368 44.82 32.96 60.05
N HIS A 369 45.85 32.23 60.52
CA HIS A 369 46.19 31.77 61.89
C HIS A 369 45.83 30.32 62.22
#